data_AF-A0A2T2R4A6-F1
#
_entry.id   AF-A0A2T2R4A6-F1
#
_cell.length_a   1.000
_cell.length_b   1.000
_cell.length_c   1.000
_cell.angle_alpha   90.00
_cell.angle_beta   90.00
_cell.angle_gamma   90.00
#
_symmetry.space_group_name_H-M   'P 1'
#
loop_
_entity.id
_entity.type
_entity.pdbx_description
1 polymer ?
#
loop_
_entity_poly.entity_id
_entity_poly.type
_entity_poly.pdbx_seq_one_letter_code
_entity_poly.pdbx_strand_id
1 'polypeptide(L)'
;MHDYTLQYIYLGFVTLVFGGLLVMMFKPFLGPILFAAVMAVMLEPVYRYIRTHTRLNQSIAAGGVVLVTLLFVLLPLGIVAVELFAQSQQLYQSYQAGNTPNLFEIANQIEAFVQGYIPQFSLEISEYVATLLDWLTSNLGTILSSTFSVVIDLILFVFALFFFVRDGDTFAQWYRRMSPLADDRDRHLLQTLKVTVNSVIRGTIIIAVIQGIVAGIGFAIFGIPNVVLWGTLAAISAIAPGLGVGLVFIPMIAYLIIIGHVPAALGMAAWGGIIVGLVDNALVP
;
A
#
# COMPACT_ATOMS: atom_id res chain seq x y z
N MET A 1 30.37 -14.91 -47.83
CA MET A 1 30.57 -14.35 -46.47
C MET A 1 29.60 -13.23 -46.11
N HIS A 2 29.14 -12.39 -47.06
CA HIS A 2 28.20 -11.29 -46.78
C HIS A 2 26.78 -11.74 -46.34
N ASP A 3 26.27 -12.88 -46.82
CA ASP A 3 24.92 -13.36 -46.45
C ASP A 3 24.80 -13.74 -44.96
N TYR A 4 25.85 -14.33 -44.38
CA TYR A 4 25.83 -14.75 -42.97
C TYR A 4 25.82 -13.55 -42.02
N THR A 5 26.53 -12.47 -42.33
CA THR A 5 26.52 -11.24 -41.52
C THR A 5 25.14 -10.57 -41.48
N LEU A 6 24.42 -10.52 -42.60
CA LEU A 6 23.05 -10.02 -42.66
C LEU A 6 22.09 -10.89 -41.85
N GLN A 7 22.26 -12.22 -41.90
CA GLN A 7 21.47 -13.16 -41.11
C GLN A 7 21.70 -12.99 -39.60
N TYR A 8 22.95 -12.82 -39.13
CA TYR A 8 23.25 -12.59 -37.72
C TYR A 8 22.73 -11.24 -37.21
N ILE A 9 22.83 -10.18 -38.02
CA ILE A 9 22.28 -8.86 -37.66
C ILE A 9 20.75 -8.91 -37.57
N TYR A 10 20.09 -9.57 -38.52
CA TYR A 10 18.64 -9.77 -38.48
C TYR A 10 18.20 -10.59 -37.27
N LEU A 11 18.86 -11.71 -36.98
CA LEU A 11 18.58 -12.53 -35.81
C LEU A 11 18.80 -11.74 -34.51
N GLY A 12 19.90 -10.99 -34.40
CA GLY A 12 20.17 -10.14 -33.24
C GLY A 12 19.10 -9.07 -33.04
N PHE A 13 18.66 -8.43 -34.12
CA PHE A 13 17.56 -7.45 -34.08
C PHE A 13 16.24 -8.08 -33.64
N VAL A 14 15.87 -9.24 -34.21
CA VAL A 14 14.66 -9.98 -33.82
C VAL A 14 14.72 -10.40 -32.35
N THR A 15 15.86 -10.91 -31.88
CA THR A 15 16.05 -11.28 -30.47
C THR A 15 15.93 -10.06 -29.54
N LEU A 16 16.49 -8.90 -29.93
CA LEU A 16 16.36 -7.65 -29.15
C LEU A 16 14.91 -7.14 -29.10
N VAL A 17 14.21 -7.13 -30.24
CA VAL A 17 12.80 -6.70 -30.29
C VAL A 17 11.92 -7.65 -29.49
N PHE A 18 12.08 -8.95 -29.69
CA PHE A 18 11.29 -9.96 -28.99
C PHE A 18 11.59 -9.97 -27.48
N GLY A 19 12.87 -9.83 -27.11
CA GLY A 19 13.30 -9.66 -25.72
C GLY A 19 12.74 -8.39 -25.09
N GLY A 20 12.75 -7.27 -25.80
CA GLY A 20 12.15 -6.01 -25.36
C GLY A 20 10.65 -6.10 -25.15
N LEU A 21 9.93 -6.74 -26.08
CA LEU A 21 8.49 -7.00 -25.97
C LEU A 21 8.17 -7.91 -24.78
N LEU A 22 8.95 -8.98 -24.57
CA LEU A 22 8.82 -9.84 -23.40
C LEU A 22 8.95 -9.04 -22.10
N VAL A 23 9.99 -8.21 -21.99
CA VAL A 23 10.20 -7.39 -20.79
C VAL A 23 9.03 -6.43 -20.56
N MET A 24 8.52 -5.77 -21.61
CA MET A 24 7.34 -4.90 -21.50
C MET A 24 6.08 -5.67 -21.07
N MET A 25 5.87 -6.88 -21.60
CA MET A 25 4.72 -7.71 -21.26
C MET A 25 4.77 -8.23 -19.82
N PHE A 26 5.97 -8.53 -19.30
CA PHE A 26 6.16 -9.04 -17.95
C PHE A 26 6.31 -7.94 -16.88
N LYS A 27 6.68 -6.72 -17.26
CA LYS A 27 6.83 -5.55 -16.38
C LYS A 27 5.69 -5.38 -15.35
N PRO A 28 4.39 -5.43 -15.71
CA PRO A 28 3.31 -5.24 -14.72
C PRO A 28 3.30 -6.31 -13.63
N PHE A 29 3.74 -7.53 -13.92
CA PHE A 29 3.74 -8.64 -12.95
C PHE A 29 4.95 -8.62 -12.01
N LEU A 30 6.01 -7.88 -12.36
CA LEU A 30 7.23 -7.83 -11.54
C LEU A 30 6.98 -7.21 -10.17
N GLY A 31 6.12 -6.18 -10.08
CA GLY A 31 5.83 -5.50 -8.81
C GLY A 31 5.30 -6.46 -7.74
N PRO A 32 4.17 -7.14 -7.97
CA PRO A 32 3.60 -8.12 -7.03
C PRO A 32 4.56 -9.26 -6.69
N ILE A 33 5.31 -9.77 -7.67
CA ILE A 33 6.27 -10.88 -7.47
C ILE A 33 7.45 -10.43 -6.61
N LEU A 34 8.04 -9.26 -6.88
CA LEU A 34 9.14 -8.73 -6.08
C LEU A 34 8.68 -8.44 -4.66
N PHE A 35 7.48 -7.87 -4.50
CA PHE A 35 6.90 -7.66 -3.18
C PHE A 35 6.67 -8.97 -2.42
N ALA A 36 6.17 -10.01 -3.10
CA ALA A 36 6.06 -11.35 -2.53
C ALA A 36 7.42 -11.94 -2.13
N ALA A 37 8.49 -11.70 -2.89
CA ALA A 37 9.84 -12.16 -2.54
C ALA A 37 10.36 -11.48 -1.27
N VAL A 38 10.17 -10.16 -1.16
CA VAL A 38 10.52 -9.36 0.04
C VAL A 38 9.75 -9.88 1.27
N MET A 39 8.43 -10.07 1.12
CA MET A 39 7.58 -10.62 2.19
C MET A 39 7.94 -12.06 2.55
N ALA A 40 8.32 -12.90 1.58
CA ALA A 40 8.76 -14.25 1.85
C ALA A 40 10.03 -14.30 2.71
N VAL A 41 11.00 -13.42 2.43
CA VAL A 41 12.23 -13.28 3.25
C VAL A 41 11.90 -12.82 4.67
N MET A 42 10.95 -11.89 4.83
CA MET A 42 10.46 -11.44 6.14
C MET A 42 9.77 -12.56 6.92
N LEU A 43 8.96 -13.36 6.25
CA LEU A 43 8.14 -14.40 6.85
C LEU A 43 8.91 -15.72 7.05
N GLU A 44 10.09 -15.85 6.46
CA GLU A 44 10.98 -17.00 6.62
C GLU A 44 11.22 -17.41 8.08
N PRO A 45 11.56 -16.51 9.04
CA PRO A 45 11.69 -16.88 10.45
C PRO A 45 10.40 -17.47 11.04
N VAL A 46 9.23 -16.91 10.70
CA VAL A 46 7.92 -17.38 11.17
C VAL A 46 7.62 -18.76 10.59
N TYR A 47 7.83 -18.92 9.27
CA TYR A 47 7.67 -20.18 8.56
C TYR A 47 8.57 -21.28 9.13
N ARG A 48 9.86 -20.98 9.36
CA ARG A 48 10.81 -21.92 9.96
C ARG A 48 10.42 -22.28 11.39
N TYR A 49 10.00 -21.31 12.20
CA TYR A 49 9.53 -21.55 13.56
C TYR A 49 8.33 -22.51 13.59
N ILE A 50 7.33 -22.29 12.74
CA ILE A 50 6.18 -23.19 12.61
C ILE A 50 6.65 -24.57 12.18
N ARG A 51 7.53 -24.66 11.18
CA ARG A 51 8.06 -25.92 10.65
C ARG A 51 8.88 -26.72 11.66
N THR A 52 9.62 -26.07 12.57
CA THR A 52 10.42 -26.78 13.58
C THR A 52 9.59 -27.20 14.79
N HIS A 53 8.51 -26.48 15.11
CA HIS A 53 7.66 -26.76 16.27
C HIS A 53 6.39 -27.56 15.94
N THR A 54 6.06 -27.73 14.66
CA THR A 54 4.92 -28.52 14.21
C THR A 54 5.36 -29.62 13.24
N ARG A 55 4.62 -30.73 13.18
CA ARG A 55 4.86 -31.82 12.22
C ARG A 55 4.21 -31.58 10.85
N LEU A 56 3.96 -30.32 10.50
CA LEU A 56 3.20 -29.96 9.29
C LEU A 56 4.04 -30.11 8.01
N ASN A 57 3.39 -30.59 6.96
CA ASN A 57 3.97 -30.63 5.62
C ASN A 57 4.29 -29.22 5.10
N GLN A 58 5.27 -29.13 4.19
CA GLN A 58 5.84 -27.87 3.70
C GLN A 58 4.76 -26.93 3.13
N SER A 59 3.82 -27.49 2.36
CA SER A 59 2.70 -26.76 1.77
C SER A 59 1.68 -26.28 2.80
N ILE A 60 1.40 -27.05 3.85
CA ILE A 60 0.41 -26.68 4.88
C ILE A 60 0.95 -25.54 5.74
N ALA A 61 2.23 -25.65 6.16
CA ALA A 61 2.87 -24.58 6.91
C ALA A 61 2.97 -23.28 6.09
N ALA A 62 3.34 -23.38 4.80
CA ALA A 62 3.40 -22.21 3.93
C ALA A 62 2.01 -21.61 3.69
N GLY A 63 1.00 -22.44 3.43
CA GLY A 63 -0.39 -22.01 3.28
C GLY A 63 -0.92 -21.31 4.53
N GLY A 64 -0.58 -21.81 5.72
CA GLY A 64 -0.94 -21.16 6.99
C GLY A 64 -0.31 -19.78 7.15
N VAL A 65 1.00 -19.65 6.84
CA VAL A 65 1.70 -18.35 6.88
C VAL A 65 1.08 -17.35 5.89
N VAL A 66 0.81 -17.78 4.66
CA VAL A 66 0.18 -16.94 3.63
C VAL A 66 -1.23 -16.55 4.04
N LEU A 67 -2.02 -17.48 4.59
CA LEU A 67 -3.38 -17.20 5.06
C LEU A 67 -3.38 -16.18 6.19
N VAL A 68 -2.50 -16.33 7.19
CA VAL A 68 -2.37 -15.35 8.28
C VAL A 68 -1.94 -13.99 7.74
N THR A 69 -1.02 -13.96 6.78
CA THR A 69 -0.59 -12.71 6.12
C THR A 69 -1.74 -12.05 5.37
N LEU A 70 -2.54 -12.83 4.64
CA LEU A 70 -3.72 -12.32 3.94
C LEU A 70 -4.78 -11.79 4.90
N LEU A 71 -5.06 -12.50 6.00
CA LEU A 71 -6.00 -12.03 7.00
C LEU A 71 -5.50 -10.72 7.64
N PHE A 72 -4.21 -10.62 7.94
CA PHE A 72 -3.62 -9.41 8.49
C PHE A 72 -3.76 -8.19 7.55
N VAL A 73 -3.73 -8.39 6.23
CA VAL A 73 -3.89 -7.32 5.22
C VAL A 73 -5.34 -7.07 4.83
N LEU A 74 -6.17 -8.10 4.73
CA LEU A 74 -7.56 -7.99 4.23
C LEU A 74 -8.56 -7.64 5.32
N LEU A 75 -8.39 -8.12 6.56
CA LEU A 75 -9.24 -7.71 7.69
C LEU A 75 -9.32 -6.20 7.87
N PRO A 76 -8.19 -5.46 7.94
CA PRO A 76 -8.24 -4.02 8.11
C PRO A 76 -8.99 -3.33 6.96
N LEU A 77 -8.71 -3.73 5.72
CA LEU A 77 -9.42 -3.21 4.54
C LEU A 77 -10.92 -3.52 4.57
N GLY A 78 -11.29 -4.73 5.00
CA GLY A 78 -12.68 -5.14 5.14
C GLY A 78 -13.43 -4.32 6.19
N ILE A 79 -12.80 -4.05 7.34
CA ILE A 79 -13.37 -3.19 8.39
C ILE A 79 -13.59 -1.78 7.86
N VAL A 80 -12.59 -1.19 7.19
CA VAL A 80 -12.72 0.13 6.58
C VAL A 80 -13.84 0.15 5.55
N ALA A 81 -13.93 -0.86 4.69
CA ALA A 81 -14.99 -0.96 3.69
C ALA A 81 -16.38 -1.04 4.33
N VAL A 82 -16.56 -1.83 5.39
CA VAL A 82 -17.83 -1.94 6.13
C VAL A 82 -18.20 -0.61 6.79
N GLU A 83 -17.23 0.05 7.41
CA GLU A 83 -17.45 1.32 8.10
C GLU A 83 -17.80 2.45 7.11
N LEU A 84 -17.07 2.52 5.98
CA LEU A 84 -17.41 3.42 4.87
C LEU A 84 -18.80 3.12 4.30
N PHE A 85 -19.15 1.84 4.17
CA PHE A 85 -20.47 1.44 3.70
C PHE A 85 -21.58 1.87 4.67
N ALA A 86 -21.39 1.65 5.98
CA ALA A 86 -22.34 2.09 7.00
C ALA A 86 -22.51 3.62 7.00
N GLN A 87 -21.40 4.36 6.89
CA GLN A 87 -21.41 5.82 6.83
C GLN A 87 -22.08 6.35 5.55
N SER A 88 -21.85 5.71 4.40
CA SER A 88 -22.54 6.09 3.16
C SER A 88 -24.05 5.87 3.22
N GLN A 89 -24.53 4.83 3.92
CA GLN A 89 -25.96 4.64 4.16
C GLN A 89 -26.55 5.73 5.06
N GLN A 90 -25.83 6.14 6.11
CA GLN A 90 -26.27 7.25 6.97
C GLN A 90 -26.35 8.56 6.19
N LEU A 91 -25.37 8.82 5.32
CA LEU A 91 -25.36 9.98 4.42
C LEU A 91 -26.51 9.95 3.40
N TYR A 92 -26.85 8.76 2.89
CA TYR A 92 -27.99 8.58 1.99
C TYR A 92 -29.33 8.79 2.70
N GLN A 93 -29.44 8.38 3.97
CA GLN A 93 -30.63 8.63 4.79
C GLN A 93 -30.77 10.11 5.16
N SER A 94 -29.67 10.81 5.48
CA SER A 94 -29.69 12.25 5.73
C SER A 94 -30.02 13.06 4.47
N TYR A 95 -29.58 12.58 3.30
CA TYR A 95 -29.98 13.13 1.99
C TYR A 95 -31.50 13.07 1.78
N GLN A 96 -32.12 11.91 2.03
CA GLN A 96 -33.58 11.76 1.91
C GLN A 96 -34.36 12.57 2.97
N ALA A 97 -33.76 12.84 4.12
CA ALA A 97 -34.33 13.68 5.16
C ALA A 97 -34.20 15.20 4.88
N GLY A 98 -33.58 15.60 3.77
CA GLY A 98 -33.38 17.02 3.42
C GLY A 98 -32.22 17.71 4.15
N ASN A 99 -31.47 16.96 4.96
CA ASN A 99 -30.25 17.43 5.65
C ASN A 99 -29.02 17.10 4.80
N THR A 100 -29.01 17.53 3.54
CA THR A 100 -27.81 17.44 2.71
C THR A 100 -26.77 18.42 3.24
N PRO A 101 -25.59 17.95 3.71
CA PRO A 101 -24.45 18.82 3.87
C PRO A 101 -24.06 19.25 2.45
N ASN A 102 -24.37 20.48 2.06
CA ASN A 102 -23.95 20.98 0.77
C ASN A 102 -22.43 21.13 0.81
N LEU A 103 -21.71 20.35 0.00
CA LEU A 103 -20.24 20.41 -0.03
C LEU A 103 -19.73 21.83 -0.30
N PHE A 104 -20.52 22.64 -1.01
CA PHE A 104 -20.26 24.07 -1.20
C PHE A 104 -20.47 24.90 0.07
N GLU A 105 -21.47 24.58 0.91
CA GLU A 105 -21.64 25.25 2.21
C GLU A 105 -20.53 24.87 3.18
N ILE A 106 -20.10 23.60 3.17
CA ILE A 106 -18.96 23.17 3.97
C ILE A 106 -17.70 23.91 3.51
N ALA A 107 -17.43 23.95 2.20
CA ALA A 107 -16.32 24.71 1.62
C ALA A 107 -16.31 26.18 2.07
N ASN A 108 -17.47 26.85 2.03
CA ASN A 108 -17.62 28.22 2.49
C ASN A 108 -17.40 28.36 4.00
N GLN A 109 -17.81 27.38 4.82
CA GLN A 109 -17.51 27.35 6.25
C GLN A 109 -16.01 27.17 6.53
N ILE A 110 -15.31 26.35 5.73
CA ILE A 110 -13.85 26.22 5.83
C ILE A 110 -13.18 27.56 5.52
N GLU A 111 -13.58 28.20 4.42
CA GLU A 111 -13.01 29.48 3.99
C GLU A 111 -13.25 30.57 5.05
N ALA A 112 -14.48 30.69 5.56
CA ALA A 112 -14.82 31.65 6.61
C ALA A 112 -14.05 31.39 7.92
N PHE A 113 -13.85 30.12 8.29
CA PHE A 113 -13.05 29.76 9.47
C PHE A 113 -11.59 30.19 9.30
N VAL A 114 -10.99 29.95 8.13
CA VAL A 114 -9.59 30.33 7.86
C VAL A 114 -9.44 31.85 7.78
N GLN A 115 -10.39 32.55 7.16
CA GLN A 115 -10.42 34.02 7.11
C GLN A 115 -10.49 34.66 8.50
N GLY A 116 -11.11 33.99 9.47
CA GLY A 116 -11.13 34.43 10.87
C GLY A 116 -9.75 34.50 11.53
N TYR A 117 -8.77 33.73 11.04
CA TYR A 117 -7.39 33.74 11.55
C TYR A 117 -6.41 34.40 10.57
N ILE A 118 -6.70 34.36 9.26
CA ILE A 118 -5.88 34.93 8.19
C ILE A 118 -6.79 35.76 7.26
N PRO A 119 -6.98 37.06 7.54
CA PRO A 119 -7.96 37.89 6.84
C PRO A 119 -7.72 38.07 5.33
N GLN A 120 -6.51 37.76 4.85
CA GLN A 120 -6.14 37.86 3.43
C GLN A 120 -6.21 36.51 2.69
N PHE A 121 -6.71 35.47 3.35
CA PHE A 121 -6.86 34.15 2.74
C PHE A 121 -8.13 34.12 1.88
N SER A 122 -7.98 34.30 0.56
CA SER A 122 -9.03 34.08 -0.43
C SER A 122 -8.68 32.85 -1.26
N LEU A 123 -9.17 31.70 -0.83
CA LEU A 123 -8.99 30.45 -1.55
C LEU A 123 -10.40 29.95 -1.82
N GLU A 124 -10.81 29.91 -3.10
CA GLU A 124 -12.15 29.45 -3.50
C GLU A 124 -12.23 27.94 -3.32
N ILE A 125 -12.40 27.49 -2.07
CA ILE A 125 -12.46 26.06 -1.70
C ILE A 125 -13.60 25.37 -2.46
N SER A 126 -14.66 26.11 -2.79
CA SER A 126 -15.78 25.70 -3.64
C SER A 126 -15.34 25.25 -5.05
N GLU A 127 -14.40 25.97 -5.68
CA GLU A 127 -13.86 25.64 -7.01
C GLU A 127 -12.97 24.38 -6.94
N TYR A 128 -12.20 24.24 -5.87
CA TYR A 128 -11.43 23.02 -5.62
C TYR A 128 -12.33 21.80 -5.40
N VAL A 129 -13.42 21.96 -4.64
CA VAL A 129 -14.42 20.90 -4.44
C VAL A 129 -15.08 20.52 -5.76
N ALA A 130 -15.46 21.49 -6.59
CA ALA A 130 -16.01 21.24 -7.93
C ALA A 130 -15.02 20.47 -8.81
N THR A 131 -13.76 20.88 -8.83
CA THR A 131 -12.69 20.22 -9.59
C THR A 131 -12.46 18.78 -9.10
N LEU A 132 -12.53 18.54 -7.79
CA LEU A 132 -12.35 17.21 -7.20
C LEU A 132 -13.52 16.28 -7.55
N LEU A 133 -14.75 16.80 -7.57
CA LEU A 133 -15.95 16.07 -7.99
C LEU A 133 -15.92 15.75 -9.50
N ASP A 134 -15.50 16.70 -10.33
CA ASP A 134 -15.32 16.50 -11.78
C ASP A 134 -14.22 15.47 -12.06
N TRP A 135 -13.11 15.53 -11.32
CA TRP A 135 -12.06 14.52 -11.42
C TRP A 135 -12.58 13.14 -11.01
N LEU A 136 -13.29 13.03 -9.88
CA LEU A 136 -13.85 11.77 -9.42
C LEU A 136 -14.79 11.18 -10.48
N THR A 137 -15.81 11.95 -10.90
CA THR A 137 -16.81 11.50 -11.89
C THR A 137 -16.19 11.11 -13.23
N SER A 138 -15.20 11.86 -13.71
CA SER A 138 -14.47 11.56 -14.95
C SER A 138 -13.56 10.34 -14.83
N ASN A 139 -13.08 10.02 -13.64
CA ASN A 139 -12.18 8.90 -13.38
C ASN A 139 -12.88 7.68 -12.75
N LEU A 140 -14.19 7.72 -12.46
CA LEU A 140 -14.92 6.60 -11.87
C LEU A 140 -14.75 5.32 -12.69
N GLY A 141 -14.83 5.42 -14.02
CA GLY A 141 -14.60 4.27 -14.91
C GLY A 141 -13.19 3.69 -14.79
N THR A 142 -12.18 4.55 -14.62
CA THR A 142 -10.78 4.15 -14.42
C THR A 142 -10.56 3.55 -13.03
N ILE A 143 -11.19 4.09 -11.98
CA ILE A 143 -11.12 3.55 -10.61
C ILE A 143 -11.76 2.16 -10.55
N LEU A 144 -12.93 1.99 -11.18
CA LEU A 144 -13.61 0.70 -11.26
C LEU A 144 -12.82 -0.32 -12.08
N SER A 145 -12.24 0.08 -13.23
CA SER A 145 -11.40 -0.82 -14.03
C SER A 145 -10.07 -1.18 -13.34
N SER A 146 -9.51 -0.26 -12.55
CA SER A 146 -8.30 -0.50 -11.73
C SER A 146 -8.51 -1.58 -10.66
N THR A 147 -9.76 -1.81 -10.23
CA THR A 147 -10.08 -2.88 -9.27
C THR A 147 -9.75 -4.26 -9.85
N PHE A 148 -9.93 -4.48 -11.15
CA PHE A 148 -9.57 -5.75 -11.79
C PHE A 148 -8.06 -5.98 -11.76
N SER A 149 -7.27 -4.94 -12.03
CA SER A 149 -5.80 -5.01 -11.92
C SER A 149 -5.34 -5.34 -10.50
N VAL A 150 -5.95 -4.71 -9.47
CA VAL A 150 -5.64 -5.01 -8.06
C VAL A 150 -5.92 -6.47 -7.71
N VAL A 151 -7.03 -7.04 -8.21
CA VAL A 151 -7.34 -8.46 -7.99
C VAL A 151 -6.30 -9.37 -8.64
N ILE A 152 -5.89 -9.08 -9.87
CA ILE A 152 -4.83 -9.84 -10.55
C ILE A 152 -3.51 -9.73 -9.80
N ASP A 153 -3.13 -8.53 -9.36
CA ASP A 153 -1.91 -8.29 -8.58
C ASP A 153 -1.95 -9.05 -7.25
N LEU A 154 -3.09 -9.06 -6.57
CA LEU A 154 -3.29 -9.80 -5.33
C LEU A 154 -3.16 -11.31 -5.56
N ILE A 155 -3.77 -11.85 -6.61
CA ILE A 155 -3.64 -13.27 -6.97
C ILE A 155 -2.17 -13.61 -7.22
N LEU A 156 -1.48 -12.83 -8.05
CA LEU A 156 -0.06 -13.05 -8.36
C LEU A 156 0.82 -12.95 -7.12
N PHE A 157 0.57 -11.95 -6.26
CA PHE A 157 1.25 -11.81 -4.99
C PHE A 157 1.06 -13.04 -4.10
N VAL A 158 -0.18 -13.52 -3.92
CA VAL A 158 -0.49 -14.69 -3.07
C VAL A 158 0.17 -15.95 -3.61
N PHE A 159 0.08 -16.19 -4.93
CA PHE A 159 0.71 -17.32 -5.58
C PHE A 159 2.23 -17.27 -5.42
N ALA A 160 2.86 -16.14 -5.76
CA ALA A 160 4.30 -15.96 -5.64
C ALA A 160 4.77 -16.09 -4.18
N LEU A 161 4.05 -15.49 -3.24
CA LEU A 161 4.38 -15.54 -1.81
C LEU A 161 4.33 -16.98 -1.30
N PHE A 162 3.31 -17.74 -1.67
CA PHE A 162 3.20 -19.15 -1.31
C PHE A 162 4.40 -19.95 -1.80
N PHE A 163 4.77 -19.82 -3.07
CA PHE A 163 5.90 -20.56 -3.62
C PHE A 163 7.25 -20.08 -3.07
N PHE A 164 7.44 -18.79 -2.83
CA PHE A 164 8.68 -18.28 -2.25
C PHE A 164 8.85 -18.68 -0.77
N VAL A 165 7.78 -18.63 0.04
CA VAL A 165 7.82 -19.10 1.43
C VAL A 165 8.05 -20.60 1.48
N ARG A 166 7.36 -21.37 0.62
CA ARG A 166 7.47 -22.82 0.59
C ARG A 166 8.83 -23.27 0.07
N ASP A 167 9.24 -22.81 -1.11
CA ASP A 167 10.34 -23.38 -1.89
C ASP A 167 11.59 -22.47 -1.94
N GLY A 168 11.69 -21.48 -1.06
CA GLY A 168 12.78 -20.50 -1.05
C GLY A 168 14.18 -21.13 -1.06
N ASP A 169 14.40 -22.20 -0.30
CA ASP A 169 15.69 -22.92 -0.27
C ASP A 169 15.98 -23.64 -1.61
N THR A 170 14.94 -24.12 -2.30
CA THR A 170 15.04 -24.73 -3.63
C THR A 170 15.37 -23.68 -4.69
N PHE A 171 14.70 -22.51 -4.63
CA PHE A 171 15.00 -21.38 -5.50
C PHE A 171 16.44 -20.88 -5.33
N ALA A 172 16.91 -20.76 -4.08
CA ALA A 172 18.30 -20.38 -3.79
C ALA A 172 19.31 -21.40 -4.35
N GLN A 173 19.03 -22.70 -4.24
CA GLN A 173 19.87 -23.74 -4.82
C GLN A 173 19.88 -23.71 -6.36
N TRP A 174 18.71 -23.52 -6.97
CA TRP A 174 18.57 -23.41 -8.41
C TRP A 174 19.32 -22.19 -8.96
N TYR A 175 19.21 -21.03 -8.30
CA TYR A 175 19.94 -19.83 -8.66
C TYR A 175 21.46 -20.05 -8.65
N ARG A 176 22.01 -20.66 -7.59
CA ARG A 176 23.45 -20.98 -7.52
C ARG A 176 23.94 -21.88 -8.65
N ARG A 177 23.13 -22.87 -9.06
CA ARG A 177 23.50 -23.78 -10.16
C ARG A 177 23.51 -23.11 -11.54
N MET A 178 22.73 -22.07 -11.72
CA MET A 178 22.65 -21.33 -13.00
C MET A 178 23.61 -20.14 -13.05
N SER A 179 24.01 -19.64 -11.89
CA SER A 179 24.93 -18.51 -11.79
C SER A 179 26.31 -18.90 -12.33
N PRO A 180 26.94 -18.05 -13.17
CA PRO A 180 28.33 -18.23 -13.60
C PRO A 180 29.34 -17.87 -12.49
N LEU A 181 28.88 -17.41 -11.33
CA LEU A 181 29.72 -17.03 -10.20
C LEU A 181 30.20 -18.28 -9.43
N ALA A 182 31.15 -18.06 -8.52
CA ALA A 182 31.56 -19.13 -7.61
C ALA A 182 30.50 -19.30 -6.50
N ASP A 183 30.23 -20.55 -6.10
CA ASP A 183 29.20 -20.88 -5.09
C ASP A 183 29.29 -20.06 -3.80
N ASP A 184 30.50 -19.77 -3.34
CA ASP A 184 30.74 -18.97 -2.12
C ASP A 184 30.30 -17.51 -2.31
N ARG A 185 30.48 -16.95 -3.51
CA ARG A 185 30.04 -15.58 -3.84
C ARG A 185 28.53 -15.50 -3.90
N ASP A 186 27.87 -16.47 -4.52
CA ASP A 186 26.40 -16.50 -4.55
C ASP A 186 25.80 -16.68 -3.15
N ARG A 187 26.41 -17.54 -2.32
CA ARG A 187 25.97 -17.72 -0.93
C ARG A 187 26.11 -16.42 -0.15
N HIS A 188 27.23 -15.72 -0.30
CA HIS A 188 27.44 -14.42 0.33
C HIS A 188 26.42 -13.39 -0.16
N LEU A 189 26.17 -13.31 -1.47
CA LEU A 189 25.17 -12.41 -2.06
C LEU A 189 23.76 -12.67 -1.50
N LEU A 190 23.29 -13.93 -1.52
CA LEU A 190 21.98 -14.30 -1.01
C LEU A 190 21.84 -14.01 0.50
N GLN A 191 22.90 -14.27 1.28
CA GLN A 191 22.90 -13.95 2.70
C GLN A 191 22.85 -12.45 2.95
N THR A 192 23.63 -11.66 2.21
CA THR A 192 23.62 -10.20 2.30
C THR A 192 22.24 -9.65 1.94
N LEU A 193 21.63 -10.10 0.84
CA LEU A 193 20.26 -9.70 0.47
C LEU A 193 19.26 -10.02 1.60
N LYS A 194 19.33 -11.23 2.15
CA LYS A 194 18.46 -11.62 3.27
C LYS A 194 18.66 -10.76 4.50
N VAL A 195 19.89 -10.44 4.87
CA VAL A 195 20.21 -9.57 6.02
C VAL A 195 19.72 -8.14 5.76
N THR A 196 19.98 -7.59 4.57
CA THR A 196 19.54 -6.24 4.19
C THR A 196 18.03 -6.13 4.20
N VAL A 197 17.32 -7.04 3.52
CA VAL A 197 15.85 -7.05 3.47
C VAL A 197 15.26 -7.16 4.89
N ASN A 198 15.75 -8.08 5.72
CA ASN A 198 15.28 -8.20 7.09
C ASN A 198 15.58 -6.97 7.95
N SER A 199 16.72 -6.30 7.73
CA SER A 199 17.09 -5.09 8.45
C SER A 199 16.18 -3.92 8.08
N VAL A 200 15.93 -3.73 6.79
CA VAL A 200 15.01 -2.69 6.28
C VAL A 200 13.61 -2.92 6.85
N ILE A 201 13.08 -4.14 6.72
CA ILE A 201 11.73 -4.46 7.17
C ILE A 201 11.55 -4.31 8.68
N ARG A 202 12.54 -4.73 9.48
CA ARG A 202 12.50 -4.51 10.94
C ARG A 202 12.47 -3.02 11.27
N GLY A 203 13.24 -2.20 10.55
CA GLY A 203 13.18 -0.75 10.65
C GLY A 203 11.78 -0.22 10.28
N THR A 204 11.22 -0.67 9.15
CA THR A 204 9.88 -0.29 8.70
C THR A 204 8.80 -0.66 9.72
N ILE A 205 8.87 -1.82 10.35
CA ILE A 205 7.89 -2.23 11.38
C ILE A 205 7.96 -1.31 12.60
N ILE A 206 9.16 -0.96 13.07
CA ILE A 206 9.32 -0.04 14.20
C ILE A 206 8.73 1.33 13.85
N ILE A 207 9.05 1.85 12.66
CA ILE A 207 8.51 3.12 12.16
C ILE A 207 6.98 3.04 12.04
N ALA A 208 6.44 1.95 11.51
CA ALA A 208 5.00 1.73 11.35
C ALA A 208 4.26 1.71 12.70
N VAL A 209 4.84 1.07 13.74
CA VAL A 209 4.27 1.08 15.09
C VAL A 209 4.27 2.50 15.66
N ILE A 210 5.37 3.24 15.53
CA ILE A 210 5.45 4.64 15.97
C ILE A 210 4.39 5.47 15.23
N GLN A 211 4.29 5.34 13.91
CA GLN A 211 3.28 6.03 13.10
C GLN A 211 1.86 5.70 13.53
N GLY A 212 1.54 4.43 13.80
CA GLY A 212 0.22 4.05 14.28
C GLY A 212 -0.13 4.66 15.64
N ILE A 213 0.85 4.76 16.55
CA ILE A 213 0.68 5.42 17.85
C ILE A 213 0.45 6.92 17.65
N VAL A 214 1.27 7.60 16.84
CA VAL A 214 1.13 9.05 16.58
C VAL A 214 -0.17 9.35 15.81
N ALA A 215 -0.56 8.49 14.88
CA ALA A 215 -1.86 8.55 14.21
C ALA A 215 -3.00 8.39 15.21
N GLY A 216 -2.93 7.39 16.08
CA GLY A 216 -3.90 7.19 17.17
C GLY A 216 -4.02 8.41 18.08
N ILE A 217 -2.90 9.01 18.49
CA ILE A 217 -2.91 10.24 19.30
C ILE A 217 -3.64 11.37 18.54
N GLY A 218 -3.37 11.54 17.24
CA GLY A 218 -4.10 12.49 16.39
C GLY A 218 -5.60 12.21 16.37
N PHE A 219 -6.00 10.97 16.09
CA PHE A 219 -7.40 10.56 16.08
C PHE A 219 -8.10 10.82 17.43
N ALA A 220 -7.41 10.61 18.56
CA ALA A 220 -7.95 10.95 19.87
C ALA A 220 -8.15 12.45 20.07
N ILE A 221 -7.16 13.27 19.70
CA ILE A 221 -7.19 14.73 19.86
C ILE A 221 -8.35 15.34 19.05
N PHE A 222 -8.56 14.85 17.82
CA PHE A 222 -9.56 15.38 16.89
C PHE A 222 -10.94 14.69 17.01
N GLY A 223 -11.14 13.83 18.02
CA GLY A 223 -12.45 13.28 18.35
C GLY A 223 -12.94 12.14 17.47
N ILE A 224 -12.03 11.41 16.81
CA ILE A 224 -12.39 10.24 16.00
C ILE A 224 -12.69 9.04 16.91
N PRO A 225 -13.84 8.36 16.73
CA PRO A 225 -14.18 7.18 17.53
C PRO A 225 -13.28 5.99 17.18
N ASN A 226 -13.14 5.03 18.11
CA ASN A 226 -12.34 3.81 17.90
C ASN A 226 -10.87 4.08 17.55
N VAL A 227 -10.24 5.03 18.25
CA VAL A 227 -8.85 5.46 18.04
C VAL A 227 -7.84 4.32 17.91
N VAL A 228 -7.95 3.30 18.77
CA VAL A 228 -7.03 2.15 18.78
C VAL A 228 -7.14 1.35 17.48
N LEU A 229 -8.36 1.19 16.96
CA LEU A 229 -8.61 0.52 15.69
C LEU A 229 -7.94 1.30 14.57
N TRP A 230 -8.24 2.59 14.42
CA TRP A 230 -7.68 3.41 13.34
C TRP A 230 -6.16 3.60 13.44
N GLY A 231 -5.60 3.72 14.64
CA GLY A 231 -4.16 3.74 14.86
C GLY A 231 -3.48 2.43 14.47
N THR A 232 -4.12 1.29 14.76
CA THR A 232 -3.63 -0.03 14.32
C THR A 232 -3.71 -0.17 12.81
N LEU A 233 -4.81 0.27 12.19
CA LEU A 233 -4.95 0.32 10.73
C LEU A 233 -3.84 1.16 10.10
N ALA A 234 -3.56 2.33 10.67
CA ALA A 234 -2.49 3.22 10.19
C ALA A 234 -1.12 2.53 10.26
N ALA A 235 -0.81 1.80 11.34
CA ALA A 235 0.42 1.01 11.44
C ALA A 235 0.50 -0.10 10.39
N ILE A 236 -0.60 -0.81 10.13
CA ILE A 236 -0.60 -1.88 9.12
C ILE A 236 -0.41 -1.30 7.72
N SER A 237 -1.12 -0.21 7.40
CA SER A 237 -1.02 0.47 6.10
C SER A 237 0.36 1.09 5.86
N ALA A 238 1.06 1.52 6.92
CA ALA A 238 2.43 2.02 6.85
C ALA A 238 3.46 0.99 6.36
N ILE A 239 3.21 -0.30 6.57
CA ILE A 239 4.11 -1.38 6.12
C ILE A 239 3.96 -1.61 4.61
N ALA A 240 2.78 -1.30 4.05
CA ALA A 240 2.48 -1.48 2.64
C ALA A 240 3.13 -0.35 1.80
N PRO A 241 4.05 -0.67 0.87
CA PRO A 241 4.65 0.32 -0.02
C PRO A 241 3.60 1.04 -0.87
N GLY A 242 3.75 2.36 -1.02
CA GLY A 242 2.92 3.18 -1.91
C GLY A 242 1.66 3.76 -1.29
N LEU A 243 0.95 3.04 -0.41
CA LEU A 243 -0.29 3.52 0.22
C LEU A 243 -0.04 4.28 1.54
N GLY A 244 0.90 3.77 2.36
CA GLY A 244 1.29 4.37 3.62
C GLY A 244 0.12 4.65 4.59
N VAL A 245 0.32 5.59 5.51
CA VAL A 245 -0.69 6.00 6.51
C VAL A 245 -1.84 6.80 5.87
N GLY A 246 -1.65 7.31 4.65
CA GLY A 246 -2.65 8.09 3.91
C GLY A 246 -3.95 7.34 3.65
N LEU A 247 -3.89 6.01 3.49
CA LEU A 247 -5.07 5.15 3.33
C LEU A 247 -6.07 5.28 4.48
N VAL A 248 -5.58 5.60 5.68
CA VAL A 248 -6.42 5.78 6.87
C VAL A 248 -6.76 7.25 7.10
N PHE A 249 -5.82 8.17 6.86
CA PHE A 249 -6.06 9.60 7.09
C PHE A 249 -7.11 10.20 6.16
N ILE A 250 -7.09 9.85 4.87
CA ILE A 250 -8.04 10.38 3.88
C ILE A 250 -9.50 10.14 4.29
N PRO A 251 -9.95 8.89 4.56
CA PRO A 251 -11.34 8.67 4.97
C PRO A 251 -11.67 9.30 6.32
N MET A 252 -10.71 9.41 7.24
CA MET A 252 -10.91 10.04 8.54
C MET A 252 -11.08 11.55 8.47
N ILE A 253 -10.31 12.23 7.61
CA ILE A 253 -10.50 13.66 7.33
C ILE A 253 -11.85 13.87 6.65
N ALA A 254 -12.21 13.03 5.66
CA ALA A 254 -13.51 13.09 5.00
C ALA A 254 -14.67 12.92 5.99
N TYR A 255 -14.55 11.97 6.93
CA TYR A 255 -15.53 11.77 7.98
C TYR A 255 -15.74 13.03 8.83
N LEU A 256 -14.67 13.68 9.29
CA LEU A 256 -14.75 14.93 10.08
C LEU A 256 -15.42 16.08 9.31
N ILE A 257 -15.17 16.17 8.01
CA ILE A 257 -15.81 17.15 7.11
C ILE A 257 -17.31 16.86 7.00
N ILE A 258 -17.69 15.60 6.80
CA ILE A 258 -19.10 15.17 6.63
C ILE A 258 -19.93 15.46 7.89
N ILE A 259 -19.36 15.25 9.09
CA ILE A 259 -20.04 15.56 10.35
C ILE A 259 -19.99 17.06 10.73
N GLY A 260 -19.44 17.92 9.86
CA GLY A 260 -19.38 19.37 10.04
C GLY A 260 -18.31 19.84 11.04
N HIS A 261 -17.38 18.98 11.47
CA HIS A 261 -16.30 19.33 12.39
C HIS A 261 -15.06 19.85 11.65
N VAL A 262 -15.24 20.97 10.94
CA VAL A 262 -14.24 21.58 10.06
C VAL A 262 -12.90 21.89 10.76
N PRO A 263 -12.86 22.48 11.97
CA PRO A 263 -11.58 22.76 12.64
C PRO A 263 -10.79 21.48 12.96
N ALA A 264 -11.50 20.42 13.35
CA ALA A 264 -10.88 19.12 13.62
C ALA A 264 -10.36 18.47 12.33
N ALA A 265 -11.10 18.60 11.22
CA ALA A 265 -10.66 18.09 9.91
C ALA A 265 -9.38 18.78 9.41
N LEU A 266 -9.29 20.11 9.53
CA LEU A 266 -8.10 20.88 9.17
C LEU A 266 -6.91 20.52 10.07
N GLY A 267 -7.15 20.41 11.37
CA GLY A 267 -6.13 19.98 12.33
C GLY A 267 -5.62 18.57 12.04
N MET A 268 -6.52 17.63 11.70
CA MET A 268 -6.18 16.26 11.33
C MET A 268 -5.38 16.21 10.02
N ALA A 269 -5.74 17.03 9.03
CA ALA A 269 -4.99 17.16 7.77
C ALA A 269 -3.58 17.71 8.00
N ALA A 270 -3.43 18.73 8.84
CA ALA A 270 -2.13 19.27 9.23
C ALA A 270 -1.30 18.23 10.00
N TRP A 271 -1.92 17.53 10.96
CA TRP A 271 -1.29 16.45 11.73
C TRP A 271 -0.81 15.31 10.82
N GLY A 272 -1.64 14.90 9.87
CA GLY A 272 -1.30 13.89 8.87
C GLY A 272 -0.16 14.31 7.96
N GLY A 273 -0.19 15.55 7.46
CA GLY A 273 0.90 16.12 6.68
C GLY A 273 2.22 16.17 7.45
N ILE A 274 2.19 16.49 8.75
CA ILE A 274 3.37 16.48 9.62
C ILE A 274 3.89 15.06 9.83
N ILE A 275 3.02 14.08 10.09
CA ILE A 275 3.43 12.68 10.24
C ILE A 275 4.08 12.17 8.95
N VAL A 276 3.43 12.38 7.81
CA VAL A 276 3.95 11.93 6.51
C VAL A 276 5.26 12.64 6.18
N GLY A 277 5.34 13.96 6.39
CA GLY A 277 6.55 14.75 6.14
C GLY A 277 7.72 14.42 7.08
N LEU A 278 7.47 14.09 8.34
CA LEU A 278 8.50 13.61 9.28
C LEU A 278 9.09 12.27 8.86
N VAL A 279 8.30 11.44 8.19
CA VAL A 279 8.69 10.10 7.75
C VAL A 279 9.49 10.16 6.46
N ASP A 280 9.04 10.97 5.49
CA ASP A 280 9.75 11.15 4.22
C ASP A 280 11.13 11.80 4.47
N ASN A 281 11.24 12.75 5.40
CA ASN A 281 12.53 13.33 5.81
C ASN A 281 13.41 12.40 6.66
N ALA A 282 12.86 11.36 7.30
CA ALA A 282 13.64 10.38 8.06
C ALA A 282 14.17 9.23 7.18
N LEU A 283 13.52 8.96 6.05
CA LEU A 283 13.89 7.89 5.11
C LEU A 283 14.87 8.32 4.02
N VAL A 284 15.06 9.63 3.81
CA VAL A 284 16.04 10.19 2.87
C VAL A 284 16.95 11.17 3.62
N PRO A 285 18.14 10.74 4.10
CA PRO A 285 19.23 11.65 4.41
C PRO A 285 19.79 12.30 3.14
#